data_AF-A0A158RIY2-F1
#
_entry.id   AF-A0A158RIY2-F1
#
_cell.length_a   1.000
_cell.length_b   1.000
_cell.length_c   1.000
_cell.angle_alpha   90.00
_cell.angle_beta   90.00
_cell.angle_gamma   90.00
#
_symmetry.space_group_name_H-M   'P 1'
#
loop_
_entity.id
_entity.type
_entity.pdbx_description
1 polymer ?
#
loop_
_entity_poly.entity_id
_entity_poly.type
_entity_poly.pdbx_seq_one_letter_code
_entity_poly.pdbx_strand_id
1 'polypeptide(L)'
;MENGELVHHTLGDGKFNHFSNMYREITVAQTNLTPEHAVEEIDRVLRACWNEKRPVHIHLPIDVYNKPINKTAEPILHKPILNNKETLDKMLLHAISKINSAKKPIILADFEVDRFHAKEYLYQFVEKTGFPIATLSMGKGIFPEKHPQFIGIYTGDIKTVFMSISYKCDLTD
;
A
#
# COMPACT_ATOMS: atom_id res chain seq x y z
N MET A 1 -7.70 4.62 -33.48
CA MET A 1 -8.57 5.81 -33.68
C MET A 1 -7.68 7.05 -33.74
N GLU A 2 -7.21 7.46 -34.93
CA GLU A 2 -6.28 8.60 -35.09
C GLU A 2 -6.89 9.79 -35.86
N ASN A 3 -8.15 9.67 -36.32
CA ASN A 3 -8.75 10.63 -37.26
C ASN A 3 -9.68 11.68 -36.60
N GLY A 4 -9.59 11.92 -35.30
CA GLY A 4 -10.44 12.90 -34.61
C GLY A 4 -11.94 12.56 -34.62
N GLU A 5 -12.27 11.27 -34.68
CA GLU A 5 -13.65 10.78 -34.72
C GLU A 5 -14.42 11.17 -33.45
N LEU A 6 -15.70 11.53 -33.63
CA LEU A 6 -16.59 11.84 -32.53
C LEU A 6 -17.31 10.56 -32.08
N VAL A 7 -17.03 10.13 -30.85
CA VAL A 7 -17.51 8.83 -30.34
C VAL A 7 -18.42 9.04 -29.15
N HIS A 8 -19.51 8.28 -29.10
CA HIS A 8 -20.41 8.21 -27.94
C HIS A 8 -19.64 7.78 -26.67
N HIS A 9 -20.00 8.35 -25.51
CA HIS A 9 -19.29 8.22 -24.22
C HIS A 9 -17.88 8.85 -24.17
N THR A 10 -17.63 9.85 -25.02
CA THR A 10 -16.45 10.73 -24.92
C THR A 10 -16.90 12.18 -24.74
N LEU A 11 -15.95 13.11 -24.63
CA LEU A 11 -16.24 14.54 -24.63
C LEU A 11 -16.54 15.11 -26.03
N GLY A 12 -16.49 14.29 -27.08
CA GLY A 12 -16.83 14.72 -28.44
C GLY A 12 -15.84 15.74 -29.02
N ASP A 13 -14.57 15.70 -28.61
CA ASP A 13 -13.53 16.63 -29.05
C ASP A 13 -12.36 15.93 -29.78
N GLY A 14 -12.55 14.65 -30.14
CA GLY A 14 -11.54 13.82 -30.79
C GLY A 14 -10.36 13.42 -29.90
N LYS A 15 -10.41 13.71 -28.58
CA LYS A 15 -9.38 13.32 -27.61
C LYS A 15 -9.90 12.21 -26.69
N PHE A 16 -9.19 11.09 -26.66
CA PHE A 16 -9.61 9.90 -25.93
C PHE A 16 -8.88 9.68 -24.60
N ASN A 17 -7.96 10.58 -24.23
CA ASN A 17 -7.15 10.46 -23.02
C ASN A 17 -7.73 11.21 -21.80
N HIS A 18 -8.86 11.90 -21.92
CA HIS A 18 -9.45 12.68 -20.83
C HIS A 18 -9.64 11.86 -19.55
N PHE A 19 -10.25 10.68 -19.65
CA PHE A 19 -10.48 9.82 -18.49
C PHE A 19 -9.17 9.31 -17.90
N SER A 20 -8.23 8.84 -18.71
CA SER A 20 -6.90 8.43 -18.23
C SER A 20 -6.19 9.59 -17.49
N ASN A 21 -6.26 10.82 -18.04
CA ASN A 21 -5.70 12.02 -17.41
C ASN A 21 -6.35 12.33 -16.06
N MET A 22 -7.68 12.16 -15.93
CA MET A 22 -8.37 12.34 -14.65
C MET A 22 -7.93 11.32 -13.60
N TYR A 23 -7.75 10.05 -13.98
CA TYR A 23 -7.31 9.02 -13.06
C TYR A 23 -5.84 9.15 -12.63
N ARG A 24 -5.03 9.96 -13.34
CA ARG A 24 -3.57 10.03 -13.12
C ARG A 24 -3.23 10.42 -11.70
N GLU A 25 -3.96 11.37 -11.13
CA GLU A 25 -3.70 11.90 -9.79
C GLU A 25 -4.10 10.94 -8.66
N ILE A 26 -4.86 9.88 -8.98
CA ILE A 26 -5.40 8.92 -7.99
C ILE A 26 -4.97 7.48 -8.25
N THR A 27 -4.00 7.24 -9.14
CA THR A 27 -3.50 5.89 -9.45
C THR A 27 -1.99 5.84 -9.44
N VAL A 28 -1.43 4.67 -9.12
CA VAL A 28 0.03 4.47 -9.05
C VAL A 28 0.65 4.06 -10.37
N ALA A 29 -0.17 3.48 -11.23
CA ALA A 29 0.21 3.12 -12.58
C ALA A 29 -1.00 3.18 -13.49
N GLN A 30 -0.75 3.55 -14.73
CA GLN A 30 -1.75 3.57 -15.79
C GLN A 30 -1.18 3.00 -17.08
N THR A 31 -2.05 2.50 -17.94
CA THR A 31 -1.69 2.12 -19.31
C THR A 31 -2.89 2.26 -20.27
N ASN A 32 -2.61 2.55 -21.53
CA ASN A 32 -3.56 2.40 -22.64
C ASN A 32 -3.05 1.25 -23.51
N LEU A 33 -3.78 0.14 -23.56
CA LEU A 33 -3.29 -1.09 -24.17
C LEU A 33 -3.30 -0.99 -25.71
N THR A 34 -2.20 -1.40 -26.35
CA THR A 34 -2.19 -1.82 -27.74
C THR A 34 -1.87 -3.32 -27.84
N PRO A 35 -2.15 -3.98 -28.99
CA PRO A 35 -1.89 -5.41 -29.14
C PRO A 35 -0.41 -5.76 -28.93
N GLU A 36 0.50 -4.85 -29.28
CA GLU A 36 1.95 -5.07 -29.25
C GLU A 36 2.50 -5.17 -27.82
N HIS A 37 1.89 -4.46 -26.86
CA HIS A 37 2.44 -4.33 -25.50
C HIS A 37 1.45 -4.74 -24.40
N ALA A 38 0.28 -5.29 -24.75
CA ALA A 38 -0.78 -5.59 -23.78
C ALA A 38 -0.31 -6.52 -22.64
N VAL A 39 0.47 -7.56 -22.96
CA VAL A 39 0.96 -8.55 -21.99
C VAL A 39 1.86 -7.89 -20.94
N GLU A 40 2.84 -7.11 -21.40
CA GLU A 40 3.84 -6.48 -20.53
C GLU A 40 3.21 -5.39 -19.64
N GLU A 41 2.33 -4.57 -20.22
CA GLU A 41 1.70 -3.46 -19.50
C GLU A 41 0.67 -3.92 -18.47
N ILE A 42 -0.12 -4.96 -18.77
CA ILE A 42 -1.03 -5.54 -17.77
C ILE A 42 -0.21 -6.04 -16.57
N ASP A 43 0.86 -6.80 -16.81
CA ASP A 43 1.68 -7.33 -15.72
C ASP A 43 2.41 -6.22 -14.96
N ARG A 44 2.90 -5.16 -15.63
CA ARG A 44 3.51 -4.00 -14.96
C ARG A 44 2.51 -3.28 -14.07
N VAL A 45 1.32 -2.97 -14.58
CA VAL A 45 0.30 -2.22 -13.85
C VAL A 45 -0.26 -3.03 -12.69
N LEU A 46 -0.50 -4.34 -12.86
CA LEU A 46 -0.94 -5.20 -11.77
C LEU A 46 0.14 -5.42 -10.70
N ARG A 47 1.42 -5.51 -11.09
CA ARG A 47 2.54 -5.52 -10.13
C ARG A 47 2.59 -4.24 -9.30
N ALA A 48 2.42 -3.06 -9.92
CA ALA A 48 2.37 -1.80 -9.20
C ALA A 48 1.21 -1.77 -8.19
N CYS A 49 0.01 -2.19 -8.61
CA CYS A 49 -1.16 -2.32 -7.75
C CYS A 49 -0.88 -3.21 -6.53
N TRP A 50 -0.28 -4.39 -6.77
CA TRP A 50 0.01 -5.35 -5.72
C TRP A 50 1.08 -4.84 -4.73
N ASN A 51 2.12 -4.21 -5.25
CA ASN A 51 3.26 -3.76 -4.45
C ASN A 51 2.93 -2.52 -3.64
N GLU A 52 2.30 -1.53 -4.25
CA GLU A 52 1.94 -0.28 -3.59
C GLU A 52 0.63 -0.38 -2.81
N LYS A 53 -0.16 -1.44 -3.02
CA LYS A 53 -1.47 -1.64 -2.39
C LYS A 53 -2.40 -0.44 -2.63
N ARG A 54 -2.32 0.10 -3.85
CA ARG A 54 -2.98 1.33 -4.31
C ARG A 54 -3.59 1.11 -5.70
N PRO A 55 -4.65 1.84 -6.06
CA PRO A 55 -5.37 1.64 -7.31
C PRO A 55 -4.52 1.94 -8.56
N VAL A 56 -4.93 1.31 -9.66
CA VAL A 56 -4.32 1.46 -10.99
C VAL A 56 -5.42 1.60 -12.06
N HIS A 57 -5.05 2.09 -13.24
CA HIS A 57 -5.98 2.26 -14.36
C HIS A 57 -5.49 1.55 -15.63
N ILE A 58 -6.33 0.71 -16.22
CA ILE A 58 -6.04 0.05 -17.50
C ILE A 58 -7.14 0.45 -18.48
N HIS A 59 -6.76 1.15 -19.54
CA HIS A 59 -7.65 1.43 -20.66
C HIS A 59 -7.47 0.34 -21.71
N LEU A 60 -8.54 -0.42 -21.96
CA LEU A 60 -8.61 -1.49 -22.96
C LEU A 60 -9.45 -1.03 -24.16
N PRO A 61 -8.84 -0.66 -25.29
CA PRO A 61 -9.57 -0.29 -26.49
C PRO A 61 -10.39 -1.45 -27.08
N ILE A 62 -11.53 -1.14 -27.70
CA ILE A 62 -12.46 -2.13 -28.27
C ILE A 62 -11.89 -2.84 -29.52
N ASP A 63 -10.89 -2.27 -30.17
CA ASP A 63 -10.17 -2.91 -31.28
C ASP A 63 -9.02 -3.81 -30.80
N VAL A 64 -8.74 -3.83 -29.49
CA VAL A 64 -7.65 -4.59 -28.87
C VAL A 64 -8.15 -5.83 -28.12
N TYR A 65 -9.34 -5.81 -27.51
CA TYR A 65 -9.80 -6.85 -26.57
C TYR A 65 -9.79 -8.29 -27.12
N ASN A 66 -9.97 -8.49 -28.43
CA ASN A 66 -10.03 -9.80 -29.06
C ASN A 66 -8.77 -10.18 -29.85
N LYS A 67 -7.71 -9.36 -29.78
CA LYS A 67 -6.47 -9.62 -30.50
C LYS A 67 -5.73 -10.79 -29.85
N PRO A 68 -5.15 -11.71 -30.64
CA PRO A 68 -4.37 -12.80 -30.09
C PRO A 68 -3.13 -12.24 -29.39
N ILE A 69 -2.83 -12.78 -28.20
CA ILE A 69 -1.64 -12.45 -27.42
C ILE A 69 -0.86 -13.72 -27.11
N ASN A 70 0.46 -13.59 -27.01
CA ASN A 70 1.33 -14.64 -26.53
C ASN A 70 1.77 -14.29 -25.10
N LYS A 71 1.09 -14.85 -24.10
CA LYS A 71 1.47 -14.70 -22.69
C LYS A 71 2.16 -15.97 -22.20
N THR A 72 3.31 -15.82 -21.55
CA THR A 72 3.97 -16.92 -20.84
C THR A 72 3.16 -17.30 -19.60
N ALA A 73 3.18 -18.57 -19.20
CA ALA A 73 2.44 -19.05 -18.03
C ALA A 73 3.03 -18.58 -16.68
N GLU A 74 3.94 -17.61 -16.68
CA GLU A 74 4.59 -17.12 -15.47
C GLU A 74 3.59 -16.30 -14.62
N PRO A 75 3.47 -16.60 -13.32
CA PRO A 75 2.70 -15.77 -12.41
C PRO A 75 3.24 -14.33 -12.35
N ILE A 76 2.31 -13.37 -12.35
CA ILE A 76 2.61 -11.92 -12.36
C ILE A 76 3.49 -11.50 -11.18
N LEU A 77 3.35 -12.18 -10.03
CA LEU A 77 3.97 -11.83 -8.75
C LEU A 77 5.25 -12.63 -8.43
N HIS A 78 6.02 -13.05 -9.45
CA HIS A 78 7.18 -13.94 -9.23
C HIS A 78 8.39 -13.32 -8.53
N LYS A 79 8.49 -11.98 -8.48
CA LYS A 79 9.68 -11.30 -7.96
C LYS A 79 9.29 -10.38 -6.81
N PRO A 80 9.69 -10.67 -5.55
CA PRO A 80 9.62 -9.68 -4.51
C PRO A 80 10.44 -8.46 -4.96
N ILE A 81 10.00 -7.26 -4.55
CA ILE A 81 10.81 -6.07 -4.74
C ILE A 81 12.16 -6.35 -4.07
N LEU A 82 13.23 -6.28 -4.87
CA LEU A 82 14.58 -6.40 -4.35
C LEU A 82 14.84 -5.17 -3.48
N ASN A 83 14.71 -5.34 -2.17
CA ASN A 83 15.19 -4.33 -1.24
C ASN A 83 16.71 -4.27 -1.39
N ASN A 84 17.24 -3.07 -1.65
CA ASN A 84 18.68 -2.86 -1.59
C ASN A 84 19.14 -3.22 -0.19
N LYS A 85 19.96 -4.28 -0.10
CA LYS A 85 20.45 -4.80 1.18
C LYS A 85 21.13 -3.72 2.02
N GLU A 86 21.91 -2.85 1.39
CA GLU A 86 22.59 -1.75 2.07
C GLU A 86 21.60 -0.75 2.67
N THR A 87 20.52 -0.42 1.94
CA THR A 87 19.46 0.45 2.44
C THR A 87 18.72 -0.18 3.61
N LEU A 88 18.40 -1.47 3.51
CA LEU A 88 17.74 -2.22 4.58
C LEU A 88 18.62 -2.28 5.84
N ASP A 89 19.89 -2.62 5.69
CA ASP A 89 20.83 -2.72 6.81
C ASP A 89 20.98 -1.36 7.52
N LYS A 90 21.09 -0.26 6.77
CA LYS A 90 21.11 1.10 7.35
C LYS A 90 19.83 1.45 8.10
N MET A 91 18.66 1.13 7.54
CA MET A 91 17.37 1.35 8.19
C MET A 91 17.26 0.56 9.50
N LEU A 92 17.65 -0.72 9.48
CA LEU A 92 17.59 -1.60 10.65
C LEU A 92 18.52 -1.11 11.76
N LEU A 93 19.77 -0.74 11.42
CA LEU A 93 20.71 -0.20 12.41
C LEU A 93 20.17 1.07 13.08
N HIS A 94 19.60 1.99 12.29
CA HIS A 94 19.00 3.21 12.82
C HIS A 94 17.78 2.91 13.72
N ALA A 95 16.86 2.06 13.26
CA ALA A 95 15.67 1.68 14.02
C ALA A 95 16.02 0.99 15.35
N ILE A 96 16.95 0.04 15.34
CA ILE A 96 17.41 -0.66 16.55
C ILE A 96 18.06 0.31 17.54
N SER A 97 18.88 1.24 17.05
CA SER A 97 19.50 2.28 17.91
C SER A 97 18.45 3.16 18.59
N LYS A 98 17.41 3.58 17.85
CA LYS A 98 16.30 4.38 18.39
C LYS A 98 15.48 3.60 19.42
N ILE A 99 15.16 2.33 19.12
CA ILE A 99 14.42 1.46 20.04
C ILE A 99 15.20 1.24 21.34
N ASN A 100 16.50 0.93 21.26
CA ASN A 100 17.33 0.64 22.43
C ASN A 100 17.61 1.86 23.31
N SER A 101 17.55 3.08 22.76
CA SER A 101 17.75 4.31 23.53
C SER A 101 16.45 4.86 24.14
N ALA A 102 15.29 4.34 23.76
CA ALA A 102 14.01 4.78 24.27
C ALA A 102 13.75 4.28 25.70
N LYS A 103 13.30 5.17 26.59
CA LYS A 103 12.99 4.82 27.98
C LYS A 103 11.59 4.23 28.14
N LYS A 104 10.64 4.65 27.29
CA LYS A 104 9.24 4.23 27.31
C LYS A 104 8.72 4.01 25.88
N PRO A 105 9.20 2.97 25.19
CA PRO A 105 8.72 2.67 23.85
C PRO A 105 7.26 2.19 23.87
N ILE A 106 6.48 2.65 22.90
CA ILE A 106 5.11 2.21 22.65
C ILE A 106 5.00 1.89 21.16
N ILE A 107 4.35 0.77 20.82
CA ILE A 107 4.05 0.42 19.43
C ILE A 107 2.73 1.07 19.05
N LEU A 108 2.74 1.87 17.98
CA LEU A 108 1.52 2.41 17.37
C LEU A 108 1.34 1.76 16.00
N ALA A 109 0.27 1.00 15.82
CA ALA A 109 0.00 0.25 14.59
C ALA A 109 -1.30 0.71 13.90
N ASP A 110 -1.40 0.50 12.58
CA ASP A 110 -2.60 0.85 11.81
C ASP A 110 -2.89 -0.17 10.70
N PHE A 111 -3.96 0.04 9.93
CA PHE A 111 -4.49 -0.85 8.89
C PHE A 111 -3.46 -1.33 7.85
N GLU A 112 -2.35 -0.61 7.67
CA GLU A 112 -1.29 -1.03 6.76
C GLU A 112 -0.64 -2.36 7.17
N VAL A 113 -0.66 -2.70 8.46
CA VAL A 113 -0.21 -4.02 8.93
C VAL A 113 -0.99 -5.13 8.26
N ASP A 114 -2.31 -4.98 8.10
CA ASP A 114 -3.13 -5.97 7.40
C ASP A 114 -2.91 -5.91 5.88
N ARG A 115 -2.86 -4.68 5.33
CA ARG A 115 -2.65 -4.42 3.90
C ARG A 115 -1.37 -5.05 3.36
N PHE A 116 -0.33 -5.15 4.17
CA PHE A 116 0.95 -5.79 3.86
C PHE A 116 1.12 -7.18 4.48
N HIS A 117 0.05 -7.79 4.99
CA HIS A 117 0.06 -9.15 5.57
C HIS A 117 1.07 -9.33 6.72
N ALA A 118 1.26 -8.29 7.53
CA ALA A 118 2.26 -8.24 8.59
C ALA A 118 1.71 -8.49 10.02
N LYS A 119 0.46 -8.96 10.15
CA LYS A 119 -0.18 -9.22 11.45
C LYS A 119 0.62 -10.16 12.34
N GLU A 120 1.12 -11.27 11.78
CA GLU A 120 1.92 -12.24 12.53
C GLU A 120 3.27 -11.66 12.98
N TYR A 121 3.93 -10.89 12.10
CA TYR A 121 5.18 -10.20 12.46
C TYR A 121 4.97 -9.15 13.55
N LEU A 122 3.87 -8.40 13.50
CA LEU A 122 3.48 -7.47 14.56
C LEU A 122 3.27 -8.23 15.88
N TYR A 123 2.54 -9.34 15.86
CA TYR A 123 2.30 -10.18 17.03
C TYR A 123 3.61 -10.62 17.68
N GLN A 124 4.51 -11.22 16.90
CA GLN A 124 5.81 -11.68 17.38
C GLN A 124 6.69 -10.53 17.89
N PHE A 125 6.62 -9.36 17.24
CA PHE A 125 7.38 -8.19 17.66
C PHE A 125 6.89 -7.63 19.01
N VAL A 126 5.57 -7.57 19.21
CA VAL A 126 4.96 -7.16 20.49
C VAL A 126 5.38 -8.13 21.60
N GLU A 127 5.20 -9.44 21.40
CA GLU A 127 5.56 -10.47 22.39
C GLU A 127 7.05 -10.43 22.75
N LYS A 128 7.93 -10.29 21.75
CA LYS A 128 9.38 -10.29 21.96
C LYS A 128 9.87 -9.06 22.70
N THR A 129 9.27 -7.90 22.45
CA THR A 129 9.71 -6.63 23.04
C THR A 129 9.11 -6.37 24.41
N GLY A 130 7.94 -6.94 24.71
CA GLY A 130 7.19 -6.59 25.91
C GLY A 130 6.62 -5.17 25.87
N PHE A 131 6.72 -4.45 24.74
CA PHE A 131 6.24 -3.08 24.63
C PHE A 131 4.71 -3.02 24.59
N PRO A 132 4.09 -2.02 25.22
CA PRO A 132 2.66 -1.79 25.05
C PRO A 132 2.36 -1.41 23.59
N ILE A 133 1.19 -1.84 23.10
CA ILE A 133 0.72 -1.56 21.75
C ILE A 133 -0.64 -0.88 21.77
N ALA A 134 -0.77 0.19 20.97
CA ALA A 134 -2.03 0.80 20.60
C ALA A 134 -2.26 0.72 19.09
N THR A 135 -3.52 0.80 18.67
CA THR A 135 -3.87 0.93 17.25
C THR A 135 -4.46 2.29 16.95
N LEU A 136 -4.29 2.81 15.74
CA LEU A 136 -5.14 3.87 15.23
C LEU A 136 -6.54 3.32 14.90
N SER A 137 -7.50 4.23 14.65
CA SER A 137 -8.91 3.87 14.46
C SER A 137 -9.14 2.94 13.27
N MET A 138 -8.42 3.16 12.16
CA MET A 138 -8.54 2.33 10.95
C MET A 138 -7.91 0.95 11.13
N GLY A 139 -6.96 0.81 12.04
CA GLY A 139 -6.29 -0.43 12.42
C GLY A 139 -7.06 -1.29 13.40
N LYS A 140 -8.32 -0.98 13.70
CA LYS A 140 -9.12 -1.83 14.59
C LYS A 140 -9.20 -3.26 14.04
N GLY A 141 -8.89 -4.23 14.90
CA GLY A 141 -8.88 -5.66 14.55
C GLY A 141 -7.56 -6.17 13.97
N ILE A 142 -6.51 -5.35 13.85
CA ILE A 142 -5.18 -5.85 13.41
C ILE A 142 -4.41 -6.57 14.52
N PHE A 143 -4.80 -6.39 15.78
CA PHE A 143 -4.15 -6.97 16.95
C PHE A 143 -5.20 -7.47 17.96
N PRO A 144 -4.97 -8.58 18.68
CA PRO A 144 -5.95 -9.09 19.65
C PRO A 144 -6.19 -8.10 20.81
N GLU A 145 -7.39 -7.57 20.94
CA GLU A 145 -7.71 -6.54 21.95
C GLU A 145 -7.69 -7.06 23.41
N LYS A 146 -7.69 -8.38 23.61
CA LYS A 146 -7.58 -9.01 24.93
C LYS A 146 -6.13 -9.28 25.36
N HIS A 147 -5.17 -8.98 24.49
CA HIS A 147 -3.76 -9.21 24.76
C HIS A 147 -3.27 -8.32 25.92
N PRO A 148 -2.44 -8.82 26.87
CA PRO A 148 -2.02 -8.05 28.03
C PRO A 148 -1.24 -6.77 27.68
N GLN A 149 -0.56 -6.75 26.54
CA GLN A 149 0.17 -5.56 26.06
C GLN A 149 -0.70 -4.58 25.27
N PHE A 150 -1.96 -4.90 24.95
CA PHE A 150 -2.84 -4.00 24.21
C PHE A 150 -3.39 -2.91 25.13
N ILE A 151 -3.07 -1.65 24.82
CA ILE A 151 -3.43 -0.48 25.62
C ILE A 151 -4.54 0.37 24.98
N GLY A 152 -5.21 -0.14 23.94
CA GLY A 152 -6.39 0.47 23.35
C GLY A 152 -6.16 1.16 22.00
N ILE A 153 -7.14 1.99 21.61
CA ILE A 153 -7.15 2.72 20.35
C ILE A 153 -6.68 4.16 20.61
N TYR A 154 -5.65 4.60 19.89
CA TYR A 154 -5.18 5.97 19.91
C TYR A 154 -5.95 6.82 18.89
N THR A 155 -6.55 7.91 19.37
CA THR A 155 -7.33 8.84 18.52
C THR A 155 -6.84 10.29 18.62
N GLY A 156 -5.66 10.54 19.19
CA GLY A 156 -5.19 11.90 19.51
C GLY A 156 -5.93 12.53 20.68
N ASP A 157 -5.91 13.86 20.78
CA ASP A 157 -6.52 14.65 21.87
C ASP A 157 -8.06 14.75 21.74
N ILE A 158 -8.71 13.59 21.70
CA ILE A 158 -10.15 13.51 21.89
C ILE A 158 -10.35 13.25 23.37
N LYS A 159 -10.99 14.18 24.09
CA LYS A 159 -11.25 14.13 25.55
C LYS A 159 -12.14 12.96 26.02
N THR A 160 -12.29 11.91 25.22
CA THR A 160 -13.08 10.73 25.51
C THR A 160 -12.15 9.59 25.92
N VAL A 161 -12.48 8.94 27.04
CA VAL A 161 -11.68 7.99 27.81
C VAL A 161 -11.22 6.79 26.98
N PHE A 162 -10.10 6.90 26.26
CA PHE A 162 -9.24 5.78 25.81
C PHE A 162 -7.79 6.25 25.75
N MET A 163 -7.09 6.06 26.88
CA MET A 163 -5.65 6.21 27.15
C MET A 163 -4.88 7.38 26.50
N SER A 164 -4.40 8.28 27.37
CA SER A 164 -3.45 9.34 27.06
C SER A 164 -2.04 8.79 26.77
N ILE A 165 -1.82 8.29 25.56
CA ILE A 165 -0.48 7.85 25.07
C ILE A 165 0.50 9.03 25.02
N SER A 166 -0.02 10.24 24.79
CA SER A 166 0.74 11.47 24.59
C SER A 166 1.63 11.90 25.77
N TYR A 167 1.44 11.35 26.98
CA TYR A 167 2.25 11.68 28.16
C TYR A 167 3.25 10.59 28.57
N LYS A 168 3.34 9.48 27.80
CA LYS A 168 4.14 8.31 28.20
C LYS A 168 5.07 7.75 27.13
N CYS A 169 4.96 8.14 25.87
CA CYS A 169 5.90 7.71 24.83
C CYS A 169 7.04 8.72 24.69
N ASP A 170 8.28 8.24 24.77
CA ASP A 170 9.48 9.08 24.55
C ASP A 170 10.03 8.94 23.12
N LEU A 171 9.31 8.21 22.26
CA LEU A 171 9.53 8.08 20.82
C LEU A 171 8.40 8.80 20.08
N THR A 172 8.59 10.09 19.83
CA THR A 172 7.82 10.85 18.83
C THR A 172 8.85 11.59 18.00
N ASP A 173 9.01 11.15 16.75
CA ASP A 173 9.87 11.65 15.66
C ASP A 173 11.17 12.41 16.04
#